data_AF-A0A1X1MKM0-F1
#
_entry.id   AF-A0A1X1MKM0-F1
#
_cell.length_a   1.000
_cell.length_b   1.000
_cell.length_c   1.000
_cell.angle_alpha   90.00
_cell.angle_beta   90.00
_cell.angle_gamma   90.00
#
_symmetry.space_group_name_H-M   'P 1'
#
loop_
_entity.id
_entity.type
_entity.pdbx_description
1 polymer ?
#
loop_
_entity_poly.entity_id
_entity_poly.type
_entity_poly.pdbx_seq_one_letter_code
_entity_poly.pdbx_strand_id
1 'polypeptide(L)'
;MNMAAKKTDPEHVLARLESILEEVWEQRSADVAIQRDASFLELGVDSLTLVLLLDKVAAEFRIDWERETSPGAASSLRSLSALVVRRTHDAD
;
A
#
# COMPACT_ATOMS: atom_id res chain seq x y z
N MET A 1 -7.87 26.96 15.09
CA MET A 1 -7.55 25.91 14.08
C MET A 1 -7.71 24.57 14.78
N ASN A 2 -8.76 23.84 14.46
CA ASN A 2 -9.06 22.55 15.09
C ASN A 2 -8.11 21.49 14.53
N MET A 3 -7.17 21.00 15.34
CA MET A 3 -6.51 19.71 15.13
C MET A 3 -7.53 18.60 15.44
N ALA A 4 -8.51 18.42 14.56
CA ALA A 4 -9.37 17.26 14.60
C ALA A 4 -8.55 16.07 14.11
N ALA A 5 -8.35 15.10 15.01
CA ALA A 5 -7.84 13.75 14.80
C ALA A 5 -7.38 13.45 13.38
N LYS A 6 -6.07 13.23 13.21
CA LYS A 6 -5.43 12.68 12.02
C LYS A 6 -5.92 11.24 11.82
N LYS A 7 -7.20 11.05 11.56
CA LYS A 7 -7.77 9.80 11.06
C LYS A 7 -7.03 9.55 9.76
N THR A 8 -6.30 8.45 9.71
CA THR A 8 -5.63 8.01 8.50
C THR A 8 -6.65 7.93 7.39
N ASP A 9 -6.69 8.97 6.55
CA ASP A 9 -7.68 9.09 5.49
C ASP A 9 -7.34 8.06 4.41
N PRO A 10 -8.28 7.15 4.08
CA PRO A 10 -8.00 6.02 3.21
C PRO A 10 -7.58 6.45 1.80
N GLU A 11 -8.08 7.59 1.30
CA GLU A 11 -7.70 8.14 0.00
C GLU A 11 -6.27 8.68 0.03
N HIS A 12 -5.86 9.34 1.12
CA HIS A 12 -4.47 9.77 1.29
C HIS A 12 -3.49 8.60 1.38
N VAL A 13 -3.85 7.53 2.10
CA VAL A 13 -3.03 6.31 2.13
C VAL A 13 -2.94 5.72 0.74
N LEU A 14 -4.07 5.60 0.04
CA LEU A 14 -4.11 4.99 -1.28
C LEU A 14 -3.24 5.76 -2.30
N ALA A 15 -3.34 7.08 -2.31
CA ALA A 15 -2.48 7.94 -3.14
C ALA A 15 -1.00 7.77 -2.79
N ARG A 16 -0.68 7.61 -1.50
CA ARG A 16 0.70 7.41 -1.07
C ARG A 16 1.24 6.03 -1.46
N LEU A 17 0.44 4.98 -1.32
CA LEU A 17 0.79 3.64 -1.77
C LEU A 17 1.01 3.59 -3.29
N GLU A 18 0.21 4.33 -4.06
CA GLU A 18 0.40 4.50 -5.49
C GLU A 18 1.76 5.12 -5.79
N SER A 19 2.14 6.22 -5.13
CA SER A 19 3.47 6.81 -5.30
C SER A 19 4.61 5.86 -4.90
N ILE A 20 4.47 5.11 -3.79
CA ILE A 20 5.49 4.14 -3.38
C ILE A 20 5.63 3.03 -4.43
N LEU A 21 4.51 2.54 -4.97
CA LEU A 21 4.53 1.56 -6.05
C LEU A 21 5.22 2.13 -7.30
N GLU A 22 4.96 3.37 -7.68
CA GLU A 22 5.67 4.04 -8.78
C GLU A 22 7.17 4.14 -8.54
N GLU A 23 7.59 4.40 -7.30
CA GLU A 23 9.00 4.48 -6.94
C GLU A 23 9.73 3.14 -7.06
N VAL A 24 9.09 2.01 -6.70
CA VAL A 24 9.73 0.69 -6.71
C VAL A 24 9.55 -0.05 -8.04
N TRP A 25 8.55 0.31 -8.83
CA TRP A 25 8.20 -0.40 -10.05
C TRP A 25 8.96 0.15 -11.26
N GLU A 26 10.29 0.01 -11.24
CA GLU A 26 11.21 0.58 -12.24
C GLU A 26 10.96 0.08 -13.68
N GLN A 27 10.46 -1.14 -13.83
CA GLN A 27 10.21 -1.75 -15.16
C GLN A 27 8.85 -1.37 -15.77
N ARG A 28 8.06 -0.54 -15.09
CA ARG A 28 6.75 -0.12 -15.58
C ARG A 28 6.89 0.76 -16.83
N SER A 29 6.24 0.36 -17.92
CA SER A 29 6.03 1.23 -19.07
C SER A 29 5.16 2.43 -18.69
N ALA A 30 5.52 3.64 -19.12
CA ALA A 30 4.76 4.86 -18.83
C ALA A 30 3.28 4.81 -19.27
N ASP A 31 2.96 3.97 -20.26
CA ASP A 31 1.60 3.72 -20.76
C ASP A 31 0.73 2.82 -19.85
N VAL A 32 1.31 2.12 -18.87
CA VAL A 32 0.55 1.25 -17.97
C VAL A 32 -0.01 2.09 -16.83
N ALA A 33 -1.30 2.37 -16.81
CA ALA A 33 -1.94 3.07 -15.69
C ALA A 33 -2.03 2.16 -14.45
N ILE A 34 -1.66 2.68 -13.27
CA ILE A 34 -1.82 1.95 -12.01
C ILE A 34 -3.31 1.93 -11.65
N GLN A 35 -3.93 0.76 -11.80
CA GLN A 35 -5.32 0.53 -11.39
C GLN A 35 -5.34 0.15 -9.92
N ARG A 36 -5.84 1.04 -9.06
CA ARG A 36 -5.88 0.87 -7.59
C ARG A 36 -6.63 -0.37 -7.12
N ASP A 37 -7.61 -0.80 -7.91
CA ASP A 37 -8.46 -1.97 -7.66
C ASP A 37 -7.93 -3.26 -8.31
N ALA A 38 -7.04 -3.15 -9.31
CA ALA A 38 -6.48 -4.30 -9.99
C ALA A 38 -5.52 -5.04 -9.07
N SER A 39 -5.42 -6.36 -9.25
CA SER A 39 -4.44 -7.13 -8.52
C SER A 39 -3.02 -6.81 -9.00
N PHE A 40 -2.04 -6.89 -8.11
CA PHE A 40 -0.63 -6.71 -8.45
C PHE A 40 -0.18 -7.67 -9.56
N LEU A 41 -0.75 -8.89 -9.59
CA LEU A 41 -0.51 -9.87 -10.64
C LEU A 41 -1.06 -9.43 -12.01
N GLU A 42 -2.29 -8.89 -12.06
CA GLU A 42 -2.88 -8.35 -13.31
C GLU A 42 -2.14 -7.12 -13.81
N LEU A 43 -1.61 -6.33 -12.88
CA LEU A 43 -0.76 -5.19 -13.17
C LEU A 43 0.62 -5.63 -13.71
N GLY A 44 1.02 -6.88 -13.53
CA GLY A 44 2.34 -7.39 -13.93
C GLY A 44 3.44 -7.00 -12.95
N VAL A 45 3.08 -6.70 -11.70
CA VAL A 45 4.03 -6.48 -10.60
C VAL A 45 4.68 -7.81 -10.27
N ASP A 46 6.00 -7.86 -10.36
CA ASP A 46 6.78 -9.03 -9.98
C ASP A 46 6.95 -9.14 -8.45
N SER A 47 7.35 -10.32 -8.00
CA SER A 47 7.51 -10.60 -6.56
C SER A 47 8.53 -9.70 -5.87
N LEU A 48 9.60 -9.27 -6.56
CA LEU A 48 10.61 -8.39 -5.96
C LEU A 48 10.04 -6.98 -5.76
N THR A 49 9.38 -6.43 -6.77
CA THR A 49 8.68 -5.15 -6.68
C THR A 49 7.63 -5.17 -5.57
N LEU A 50 6.88 -6.27 -5.43
CA LEU A 50 5.90 -6.42 -4.35
C LEU A 50 6.56 -6.41 -2.96
N VAL A 51 7.68 -7.12 -2.78
CA VAL A 51 8.43 -7.11 -1.52
C VAL A 51 8.95 -5.71 -1.18
N LEU A 52 9.52 -5.00 -2.17
CA LEU A 52 10.01 -3.63 -1.98
C LEU A 52 8.89 -2.64 -1.62
N LEU A 53 7.72 -2.79 -2.26
CA LEU A 53 6.52 -2.02 -1.91
C LEU A 53 6.16 -2.26 -0.45
N LEU A 54 6.01 -3.53 -0.04
CA LEU A 54 5.61 -3.88 1.33
C LEU A 54 6.62 -3.39 2.37
N ASP A 55 7.92 -3.49 2.09
CA ASP A 55 8.98 -3.01 2.98
C ASP A 55 8.90 -1.49 3.20
N LYS A 56 8.77 -0.72 2.11
CA LYS A 56 8.58 0.75 2.20
C LYS A 56 7.31 1.13 2.94
N VAL A 57 6.21 0.41 2.70
CA VAL A 57 4.93 0.66 3.38
C VAL A 57 5.03 0.33 4.87
N ALA A 58 5.72 -0.75 5.24
CA ALA A 58 6.02 -1.08 6.63
C ALA A 58 6.80 0.04 7.31
N ALA A 59 7.88 0.52 6.68
CA ALA A 59 8.71 1.58 7.23
C ALA A 59 7.95 2.90 7.37
N GLU A 60 7.13 3.27 6.37
CA GLU A 60 6.42 4.55 6.34
C GLU A 60 5.24 4.58 7.32
N PHE A 61 4.46 3.50 7.39
CA PHE A 61 3.26 3.42 8.23
C PHE A 61 3.49 2.69 9.56
N ARG A 62 4.73 2.27 9.85
CA ARG A 62 5.12 1.49 11.04
C ARG A 62 4.31 0.20 11.20
N ILE A 63 4.14 -0.54 10.10
CA ILE A 63 3.39 -1.80 10.08
C ILE A 63 4.33 -2.97 10.28
N ASP A 64 3.94 -3.87 11.18
CA ASP A 64 4.55 -5.19 11.35
C ASP A 64 3.75 -6.23 10.56
N TRP A 65 4.32 -6.67 9.43
CA TRP A 65 3.73 -7.69 8.55
C TRP A 65 3.83 -9.11 9.12
N GLU A 66 4.78 -9.38 10.01
CA GLU A 66 5.04 -10.73 10.54
C GLU A 66 3.93 -11.19 11.47
N ARG A 67 3.24 -10.24 12.14
CA ARG A 67 2.21 -10.59 13.12
C ARG A 67 0.97 -11.23 12.55
N GLU A 68 0.54 -10.95 11.31
CA GLU A 68 -0.74 -11.47 10.78
C GLU A 68 -1.02 -11.03 9.32
N THR A 69 -0.14 -11.32 8.38
CA THR A 69 -0.46 -11.04 6.96
C THR A 69 -1.03 -12.29 6.32
N SER A 70 -2.37 -12.36 6.21
CA SER A 70 -2.99 -13.35 5.33
C SER A 70 -2.48 -13.10 3.90
N PRO A 71 -2.00 -14.12 3.17
CA PRO A 71 -1.31 -13.93 1.89
C PRO A 71 -2.15 -13.22 0.79
N GLY A 72 -3.47 -13.07 0.98
CA GLY A 72 -4.34 -12.31 0.08
C GLY A 72 -4.60 -10.85 0.46
N ALA A 73 -4.13 -10.39 1.63
CA ALA A 73 -4.51 -9.09 2.17
C ALA A 73 -3.84 -7.89 1.46
N ALA A 74 -2.70 -8.12 0.81
CA ALA A 74 -2.00 -7.16 -0.02
C ALA A 74 -2.07 -7.60 -1.50
N SER A 75 -3.26 -7.86 -2.01
CA SER A 75 -3.47 -8.27 -3.41
C SER A 75 -3.62 -7.09 -4.38
N SER A 76 -4.02 -5.92 -3.89
CA SER A 76 -4.17 -4.67 -4.65
C SER A 76 -3.86 -3.47 -3.77
N LEU A 77 -3.65 -2.28 -4.37
CA LEU A 77 -3.42 -1.04 -3.62
C LEU A 77 -4.59 -0.70 -2.69
N ARG A 78 -5.84 -0.92 -3.12
CA ARG A 78 -7.03 -0.70 -2.28
C ARG A 78 -7.07 -1.65 -1.08
N SER A 79 -6.74 -2.93 -1.27
CA SER A 79 -6.70 -3.89 -0.15
C SER A 79 -5.59 -3.55 0.83
N LEU A 80 -4.42 -3.15 0.30
CA LEU A 80 -3.29 -2.70 1.09
C LEU A 80 -3.61 -1.42 1.88
N SER A 81 -4.29 -0.44 1.27
CA SER A 81 -4.69 0.79 1.98
C SER A 81 -5.68 0.50 3.10
N ALA A 82 -6.66 -0.37 2.87
CA ALA A 82 -7.61 -0.79 3.88
C ALA A 82 -6.91 -1.49 5.06
N LEU A 83 -5.88 -2.29 4.78
CA LEU A 83 -5.08 -2.94 5.81
C LEU A 83 -4.26 -1.93 6.60
N VAL A 84 -3.56 -1.00 5.93
CA VAL A 84 -2.79 0.08 6.56
C VAL A 84 -3.69 0.87 7.52
N VAL A 85 -4.86 1.32 7.05
CA VAL A 85 -5.82 2.09 7.85
C VAL A 85 -6.28 1.30 9.08
N ARG A 86 -6.57 0.00 8.94
CA ARG A 86 -6.93 -0.86 10.07
C ARG A 86 -5.80 -0.97 11.09
N ARG A 87 -4.56 -1.19 10.64
CA ARG A 87 -3.40 -1.37 11.52
C ARG A 87 -2.97 -0.08 12.21
N THR A 88 -3.09 1.07 11.55
CA THR A 88 -2.81 2.37 12.18
C THR A 88 -3.86 2.72 13.25
N HIS A 89 -5.08 2.23 13.12
CA HIS A 89 -6.14 2.46 14.12
C HIS A 89 -6.06 1.50 15.32
N ASP A 90 -5.47 0.32 15.17
CA ASP A 90 -5.25 -0.66 16.25
C ASP A 90 -4.04 -0.32 17.13
N ALA A 91 -3.15 0.57 16.65
CA ALA A 91 -1.94 1.00 17.35
C ALA A 91 -2.15 2.21 18.29
N ASP A 92 -3.38 2.70 18.44
CA ASP A 92 -3.81 3.79 19.34
C ASP A 92 -4.48 3.20 20.60
#